data_AF-A0A392MWP3-F1
#
_entry.id   AF-A0A392MWP3-F1
#
_cell.length_a   1.000
_cell.length_b   1.000
_cell.length_c   1.000
_cell.angle_alpha   90.00
_cell.angle_beta   90.00
_cell.angle_gamma   90.00
#
_symmetry.space_group_name_H-M   'P 1'
#
loop_
_entity.id
_entity.type
_entity.pdbx_description
1 polymer ?
#
loop_
_entity_poly.entity_id
_entity_poly.type
_entity_poly.pdbx_seq_one_letter_code
_entity_poly.pdbx_strand_id
1 'polypeptide(L)'
;AAMFDMEYARWLEEDQRHLVELRAGLQAALPDNELRVIVDGYLYHYDELFRLKGVAVKSDVFHLIKGIWASPAERPFIWIGGFKPSELITMLTQQLEPLAEQQIAGIMDLRQSAHEAEEALSKRHEQLHHAIVDTIAGGDVIDGVQQMVAAMAKISNLEGFVYQVNNLLYLQYIN
;
A
#
# COMPACT_ATOMS: atom_id res chain seq x y z
N ALA A 1 10.46 -12.72 3.03
CA ALA A 1 11.23 -11.60 3.62
C ALA A 1 12.43 -11.15 2.77
N ALA A 2 13.60 -11.80 2.84
CA ALA A 2 14.89 -11.22 2.38
C ALA A 2 14.96 -10.72 0.92
N MET A 3 14.33 -11.42 -0.03
CA MET A 3 14.30 -10.97 -1.44
C MET A 3 13.51 -9.68 -1.62
N PHE A 4 12.36 -9.56 -0.95
CA PHE A 4 11.54 -8.35 -1.01
C PHE A 4 12.27 -7.17 -0.37
N ASP A 5 12.92 -7.39 0.78
CA ASP A 5 13.69 -6.33 1.47
C ASP A 5 14.80 -5.76 0.60
N MET A 6 15.52 -6.64 -0.12
CA MET A 6 16.58 -6.24 -1.03
C MET A 6 16.05 -5.46 -2.24
N GLU A 7 14.98 -5.93 -2.88
CA GLU A 7 14.39 -5.24 -4.03
C GLU A 7 13.72 -3.93 -3.62
N TYR A 8 13.10 -3.86 -2.43
CA TYR A 8 12.57 -2.62 -1.89
C TYR A 8 13.66 -1.59 -1.59
N ALA A 9 14.80 -2.02 -1.03
CA ALA A 9 15.94 -1.13 -0.81
C ALA A 9 16.49 -0.56 -2.13
N ARG A 10 16.62 -1.40 -3.16
CA ARG A 10 17.00 -0.94 -4.51
C ARG A 10 15.96 0.02 -5.10
N TRP A 11 14.68 -0.27 -4.91
CA TRP A 11 13.59 0.60 -5.33
C TRP A 11 13.70 1.98 -4.66
N LEU A 12 13.98 2.05 -3.36
CA LEU A 12 14.18 3.31 -2.64
C LEU A 12 15.36 4.16 -3.16
N GLU A 13 16.46 3.51 -3.54
CA GLU A 13 17.61 4.22 -4.13
C GLU A 13 17.23 4.91 -5.45
N GLU A 14 16.37 4.23 -6.21
CA GLU A 14 15.87 4.68 -7.51
C GLU A 14 14.74 5.72 -7.38
N ASP A 15 13.92 5.62 -6.34
CA ASP A 15 12.86 6.59 -5.98
C ASP A 15 13.46 7.99 -5.77
N GLN A 16 14.57 8.06 -5.04
CA GLN A 16 15.28 9.31 -4.81
C GLN A 16 15.78 9.96 -6.12
N ARG A 17 16.16 9.15 -7.12
CA ARG A 17 16.58 9.65 -8.44
C ARG A 17 15.42 10.30 -9.18
N HIS A 18 14.26 9.62 -9.23
CA HIS A 18 13.05 10.17 -9.85
C HIS A 18 12.56 11.44 -9.13
N LEU A 19 12.62 11.46 -7.80
CA LEU A 19 12.19 12.62 -7.00
C LEU A 19 13.09 13.85 -7.24
N VAL A 20 14.39 13.64 -7.41
CA VAL A 20 15.34 14.69 -7.81
C VAL A 20 15.05 15.19 -9.23
N GLU A 21 14.77 14.29 -10.18
CA GLU A 21 14.43 14.63 -11.57
C GLU A 21 13.14 15.46 -11.65
N LEU A 22 12.08 15.02 -10.96
CA LEU A 22 10.81 15.75 -10.88
C LEU A 22 11.01 17.16 -10.31
N ARG A 23 11.78 17.29 -9.21
CA ARG A 23 12.08 18.59 -8.61
C ARG A 23 12.87 19.48 -9.55
N ALA A 24 13.85 18.93 -10.26
CA ALA A 24 14.65 19.67 -11.24
C ALA A 24 13.77 20.17 -12.41
N GLY A 25 12.86 19.33 -12.91
CA GLY A 25 11.92 19.70 -13.97
C GLY A 25 10.99 20.84 -13.55
N LEU A 26 10.47 20.79 -12.32
CA LEU A 26 9.66 21.87 -11.75
C LEU A 26 10.46 23.17 -11.58
N GLN A 27 11.70 23.09 -11.09
CA GLN A 27 12.57 24.26 -10.91
C GLN A 27 13.00 24.91 -12.24
N ALA A 28 13.21 24.10 -13.27
CA ALA A 28 13.53 24.57 -14.62
C ALA A 28 12.31 25.12 -15.37
N ALA A 29 11.11 25.06 -14.79
CA ALA A 29 9.85 25.44 -15.42
C ALA A 29 9.67 24.78 -16.79
N LEU A 30 9.94 23.46 -16.85
CA LEU A 30 9.76 22.68 -18.07
C LEU A 30 8.31 22.78 -18.57
N PRO A 31 8.09 22.75 -19.89
CA PRO A 31 6.75 22.75 -20.44
C PRO A 31 5.98 21.48 -20.04
N ASP A 32 4.66 21.57 -19.94
CA ASP A 32 3.79 20.50 -19.42
C ASP A 32 4.00 19.15 -20.11
N ASN A 33 4.33 19.12 -21.40
CA ASN A 33 4.59 17.89 -22.13
C ASN A 33 5.87 17.18 -21.64
N GLU A 34 6.91 17.92 -21.26
CA GLU A 34 8.14 17.37 -20.72
C GLU A 34 7.97 16.97 -19.25
N LEU A 35 7.26 17.78 -18.47
CA LEU A 35 6.87 17.44 -17.10
C LEU A 35 6.04 16.15 -17.05
N ARG A 36 5.10 15.99 -17.98
CA ARG A 36 4.28 14.79 -18.08
C ARG A 36 5.12 13.53 -18.30
N VAL A 37 6.15 13.59 -19.14
CA VAL A 37 7.06 12.43 -19.35
C VAL A 37 7.77 12.05 -18.05
N ILE A 38 8.23 13.04 -17.26
CA ILE A 38 8.88 12.79 -15.97
C ILE A 38 7.88 12.18 -14.96
N VAL A 39 6.66 12.73 -14.90
CA VAL A 39 5.59 12.21 -14.04
C VAL A 39 5.21 10.78 -14.43
N ASP A 40 5.02 10.51 -15.73
CA ASP A 40 4.68 9.17 -16.23
C ASP A 40 5.79 8.16 -15.91
N GLY A 41 7.07 8.57 -16.02
CA GLY A 41 8.21 7.76 -15.61
C GLY A 41 8.21 7.46 -14.11
N TYR A 42 7.88 8.45 -13.28
CA TYR A 42 7.79 8.27 -11.83
C TYR A 42 6.60 7.39 -11.42
N LEU A 43 5.46 7.50 -12.10
CA LEU A 43 4.32 6.60 -11.88
C LEU A 43 4.68 5.15 -12.25
N TYR A 44 5.38 4.94 -13.36
CA TYR A 44 5.89 3.61 -13.73
C TYR A 44 6.85 3.03 -12.67
N HIS A 45 7.64 3.89 -12.00
CA HIS A 45 8.46 3.45 -10.88
C HIS A 45 7.62 2.89 -9.73
N TYR A 46 6.48 3.51 -9.39
CA TYR A 46 5.54 2.97 -8.39
C TYR A 46 4.84 1.69 -8.85
N ASP A 47 4.57 1.51 -10.14
CA ASP A 47 4.01 0.25 -10.67
C ASP A 47 4.89 -0.94 -10.29
N GLU A 48 6.21 -0.77 -10.35
CA GLU A 48 7.16 -1.81 -9.95
C GLU A 48 7.07 -2.13 -8.46
N LEU A 49 6.85 -1.15 -7.59
CA LEU A 49 6.63 -1.39 -6.16
C LEU A 49 5.39 -2.25 -5.91
N PHE A 50 4.28 -1.93 -6.59
CA PHE A 50 3.04 -2.71 -6.45
C PHE A 50 3.20 -4.12 -7.00
N ARG A 51 3.99 -4.31 -8.07
CA ARG A 51 4.35 -5.63 -8.59
C ARG A 51 5.19 -6.43 -7.60
N LEU A 52 6.22 -5.82 -7.01
CA LEU A 52 7.06 -6.45 -5.98
C LEU A 52 6.23 -6.90 -4.77
N LYS A 53 5.33 -6.04 -4.30
CA LYS A 53 4.38 -6.38 -3.22
C LYS A 53 3.47 -7.54 -3.63
N GLY A 54 2.91 -7.51 -4.84
CA GLY A 54 2.07 -8.59 -5.36
C GLY A 54 2.76 -9.96 -5.35
N VAL A 55 4.04 -10.02 -5.71
CA VAL A 55 4.86 -11.25 -5.63
C VAL A 55 5.11 -11.65 -4.18
N ALA A 56 5.45 -10.69 -3.32
CA ALA A 56 5.78 -10.95 -1.92
C ALA A 56 4.58 -11.44 -1.10
N VAL A 57 3.34 -11.06 -1.45
CA VAL A 57 2.11 -11.57 -0.79
C VAL A 57 2.05 -13.08 -0.82
N LYS A 58 2.45 -13.71 -1.94
CA LYS A 58 2.42 -15.18 -2.10
C LYS A 58 3.55 -15.91 -1.40
N SER A 59 4.60 -15.21 -1.03
CA SER A 59 5.75 -15.80 -0.35
C SER A 59 5.66 -15.61 1.17
N ASP A 60 5.22 -14.43 1.62
CA ASP A 60 5.25 -14.04 3.02
C ASP A 60 4.33 -12.83 3.29
N VAL A 61 3.02 -13.09 3.34
CA VAL A 61 2.00 -12.05 3.57
C VAL A 61 2.17 -11.34 4.92
N PHE A 62 2.64 -12.05 5.94
CA PHE A 62 2.83 -11.48 7.28
C PHE A 62 4.00 -10.49 7.32
N HIS A 63 5.08 -10.77 6.58
CA HIS A 63 6.20 -9.83 6.44
C HIS A 63 5.77 -8.51 5.79
N LEU A 64 4.91 -8.58 4.77
CA LEU A 64 4.37 -7.38 4.12
C LEU A 64 3.51 -6.54 5.07
N ILE A 65 2.57 -7.17 5.78
CA ILE A 65 1.64 -6.49 6.70
C ILE A 65 2.39 -5.83 7.87
N LYS A 66 3.41 -6.50 8.41
CA LYS A 66 4.14 -6.00 9.60
C LYS A 66 5.06 -4.81 9.30
N GLY A 67 5.27 -4.46 8.03
CA GLY A 67 6.09 -3.31 7.64
C GLY A 67 7.55 -3.40 8.08
N ILE A 68 8.06 -4.61 8.37
CA ILE A 68 9.45 -4.80 8.85
C ILE A 68 10.45 -4.34 7.78
N TRP A 69 10.07 -4.46 6.51
CA TRP A 69 10.81 -4.00 5.35
C TRP A 69 10.96 -2.47 5.26
N ALA A 70 10.09 -1.71 5.91
CA ALA A 70 10.12 -0.24 5.88
C ALA A 70 10.96 0.34 7.02
N SER A 71 11.44 1.57 6.84
CA SER A 71 12.21 2.27 7.85
C SER A 71 11.35 2.59 9.10
N PRO A 72 11.97 2.80 10.28
CA PRO A 72 11.24 3.19 11.48
C PRO A 72 10.44 4.50 11.35
N ALA A 73 10.83 5.37 10.41
CA ALA A 73 10.12 6.62 10.12
C ALA A 73 8.87 6.38 9.27
N GLU A 74 8.89 5.40 8.36
CA GLU A 74 7.75 5.06 7.49
C GLU A 74 6.74 4.14 8.20
N ARG A 75 7.21 3.22 9.05
CA ARG A 75 6.38 2.20 9.71
C ARG A 75 5.11 2.72 10.38
N PRO A 76 5.12 3.86 11.11
CA PRO A 76 3.91 4.39 11.74
C PRO A 76 2.81 4.77 10.73
N PHE A 77 3.18 4.99 9.47
CA PHE A 77 2.29 5.44 8.40
C PHE A 77 1.87 4.31 7.45
N ILE A 78 2.35 3.08 7.66
CA ILE A 78 1.98 1.92 6.85
C ILE A 78 0.73 1.24 7.42
N TRP A 79 -0.22 0.98 6.54
CA TRP A 79 -1.51 0.33 6.76
C TRP A 79 -1.72 -0.79 5.72
N ILE A 80 -1.99 -2.02 6.18
CA ILE A 80 -2.28 -3.27 5.43
C ILE A 80 -1.31 -3.61 4.26
N GLY A 81 -1.17 -2.74 3.26
CA GLY A 81 -0.27 -2.85 2.11
C GLY A 81 0.40 -1.54 1.65
N GLY A 82 0.25 -0.42 2.35
CA GLY A 82 0.83 0.88 1.95
C GLY A 82 0.40 2.03 2.87
N PHE A 83 0.47 3.28 2.42
CA PHE A 83 -0.07 4.41 3.19
C PHE A 83 -1.60 4.39 3.19
N LYS A 84 -2.24 5.03 4.18
CA LYS A 84 -3.68 5.30 4.14
C LYS A 84 -3.99 6.41 3.13
N PRO A 85 -4.80 6.14 2.09
CA PRO A 85 -5.18 7.16 1.11
C PRO A 85 -5.77 8.45 1.73
N SER A 86 -6.62 8.34 2.76
CA SER A 86 -7.27 9.49 3.41
C SER A 86 -6.27 10.43 4.11
N GLU A 87 -5.22 9.88 4.71
CA GLU A 87 -4.13 10.64 5.33
C GLU A 87 -3.29 11.36 4.26
N LEU A 88 -2.98 10.67 3.16
CA LEU A 88 -2.28 11.29 2.01
C LEU A 88 -3.09 12.43 1.39
N ILE A 89 -4.38 12.22 1.13
CA ILE A 89 -5.26 13.26 0.59
C ILE A 89 -5.28 14.47 1.55
N THR A 90 -5.36 14.23 2.86
CA THR A 90 -5.33 15.30 3.86
C THR A 90 -4.04 16.12 3.81
N MET A 91 -2.88 15.45 3.71
CA MET A 91 -1.58 16.10 3.60
C MET A 91 -1.45 16.92 2.31
N LEU A 92 -1.87 16.35 1.18
CA LEU A 92 -1.79 17.01 -0.13
C LEU A 92 -2.72 18.20 -0.24
N THR A 93 -3.93 18.11 0.31
CA THR A 93 -4.92 19.21 0.28
C THR A 93 -4.36 20.49 0.89
N GLN A 94 -3.57 20.38 1.96
CA GLN A 94 -2.94 21.52 2.63
C GLN A 94 -1.87 22.22 1.78
N GLN A 95 -1.35 21.56 0.74
CA GLN A 95 -0.29 22.07 -0.13
C GLN A 95 -0.83 22.69 -1.42
N LEU A 96 -2.12 22.50 -1.75
CA LEU A 96 -2.69 22.83 -3.05
C LEU A 96 -3.37 24.22 -3.11
N GLU A 97 -3.25 25.06 -2.09
CA GLU A 97 -3.91 26.37 -2.05
C GLU A 97 -3.35 27.36 -3.10
N PRO A 98 -4.19 28.17 -3.78
CA PRO A 98 -5.66 28.27 -3.63
C PRO A 98 -6.43 27.36 -4.61
N LEU A 99 -7.37 26.57 -4.08
CA LEU A 99 -8.30 25.74 -4.86
C LEU A 99 -9.68 26.41 -4.95
N ALA A 100 -10.41 26.17 -6.04
CA ALA A 100 -11.81 26.58 -6.15
C ALA A 100 -12.70 25.77 -5.18
N GLU A 101 -13.78 26.37 -4.66
CA GLU A 101 -14.70 25.70 -3.70
C GLU A 101 -15.21 24.34 -4.21
N GLN A 102 -15.47 24.24 -5.52
CA GLN A 102 -15.89 22.98 -6.15
C GLN A 102 -14.81 21.89 -6.09
N GLN A 103 -13.53 22.26 -6.24
CA GLN A 103 -12.41 21.32 -6.12
C GLN A 103 -12.22 20.90 -4.66
N ILE A 104 -12.41 21.82 -3.71
CA ILE A 104 -12.39 21.52 -2.28
C ILE A 104 -13.48 20.50 -1.93
N ALA A 105 -14.72 20.71 -2.40
CA ALA A 105 -15.82 19.78 -2.18
C ALA A 105 -15.50 18.38 -2.72
N GLY A 106 -15.01 18.29 -3.97
CA GLY A 106 -14.64 17.00 -4.57
C GLY A 106 -13.51 16.28 -3.83
N ILE A 107 -12.51 17.00 -3.34
CA ILE A 107 -11.42 16.44 -2.54
C ILE A 107 -11.92 15.93 -1.18
N MET A 108 -12.85 16.64 -0.54
CA MET A 108 -13.45 16.21 0.73
C MET A 108 -14.29 14.94 0.55
N ASP A 109 -15.07 14.85 -0.53
CA ASP A 109 -15.85 13.65 -0.87
C ASP A 109 -14.93 12.45 -1.14
N LEU A 110 -13.87 12.66 -1.92
CA LEU A 110 -12.86 11.62 -2.18
C LEU A 110 -12.20 11.13 -0.89
N ARG A 111 -11.81 12.05 0.00
CA ARG A 111 -11.22 11.72 1.30
C ARG A 111 -12.19 10.90 2.15
N GLN A 112 -13.46 11.29 2.20
CA GLN A 112 -14.49 10.59 2.97
C GLN A 112 -14.71 9.17 2.43
N SER A 113 -14.81 9.02 1.10
CA SER A 113 -14.95 7.72 0.47
C SER A 113 -13.74 6.81 0.72
N ALA A 114 -12.52 7.38 0.65
CA ALA A 114 -11.30 6.66 1.00
C ALA A 114 -11.32 6.17 2.45
N HIS A 115 -11.73 7.04 3.38
CA HIS A 115 -11.80 6.71 4.80
C HIS A 115 -12.80 5.57 5.09
N GLU A 116 -13.98 5.59 4.47
CA GLU A 116 -14.98 4.52 4.64
C GLU A 116 -14.47 3.17 4.10
N ALA A 117 -13.79 3.18 2.95
CA ALA A 117 -13.14 2.00 2.41
C ALA A 117 -12.04 1.49 3.34
N GLU A 118 -11.25 2.39 3.94
CA GLU A 118 -10.20 2.05 4.91
C GLU A 118 -10.75 1.40 6.18
N GLU A 119 -11.84 1.91 6.73
CA GLU A 119 -12.50 1.31 7.91
C GLU A 119 -13.01 -0.10 7.60
N ALA A 120 -13.68 -0.28 6.46
CA ALA A 120 -14.18 -1.58 6.02
C ALA A 120 -13.04 -2.60 5.84
N LEU A 121 -11.94 -2.18 5.22
CA LEU A 121 -10.75 -3.01 5.01
C LEU A 121 -10.04 -3.33 6.35
N SER A 122 -9.92 -2.37 7.27
CA SER A 122 -9.33 -2.58 8.60
C SER A 122 -10.12 -3.60 9.41
N LYS A 123 -11.45 -3.45 9.45
CA LYS A 123 -12.34 -4.40 10.14
C LYS A 123 -12.22 -5.81 9.56
N ARG A 124 -12.16 -5.93 8.23
CA ARG A 124 -11.98 -7.23 7.56
C ARG A 124 -10.61 -7.84 7.88
N HIS A 125 -9.56 -7.03 7.94
CA HIS A 125 -8.22 -7.47 8.33
C HIS A 125 -8.20 -8.03 9.75
N GLU A 126 -8.77 -7.33 10.72
CA GLU A 126 -8.88 -7.78 12.12
C GLU A 126 -9.64 -9.10 12.23
N GLN A 127 -10.80 -9.21 11.57
CA GLN A 127 -11.59 -10.46 11.56
C GLN A 127 -10.80 -11.64 11.00
N LEU A 128 -10.02 -11.41 9.95
CA LEU A 128 -9.22 -12.45 9.32
C LEU A 128 -8.03 -12.86 10.19
N HIS A 129 -7.40 -11.88 10.85
CA HIS A 129 -6.33 -12.14 11.81
C HIS A 129 -6.84 -12.94 13.02
N HIS A 130 -7.97 -12.55 13.61
CA HIS A 130 -8.60 -13.30 14.70
C HIS A 130 -8.96 -14.73 14.29
N ALA A 131 -9.56 -14.92 13.10
CA ALA A 131 -9.89 -16.26 12.60
C ALA A 131 -8.66 -17.17 12.44
N ILE A 132 -7.51 -16.62 12.08
CA ILE A 132 -6.24 -17.37 12.02
C ILE A 132 -5.79 -17.75 13.43
N VAL A 133 -5.77 -16.80 14.37
CA VAL A 133 -5.35 -17.03 15.76
C VAL A 133 -6.23 -18.09 16.43
N ASP A 134 -7.56 -17.98 16.30
CA ASP A 134 -8.49 -18.93 16.91
C ASP A 134 -8.32 -20.34 16.34
N THR A 135 -8.06 -20.46 15.03
CA THR A 135 -7.79 -21.75 14.38
C THR A 135 -6.50 -22.38 14.90
N ILE A 136 -5.46 -21.59 15.17
CA ILE A 136 -4.17 -22.07 15.67
C ILE A 136 -4.20 -22.33 17.19
N ALA A 137 -4.96 -21.55 17.96
CA ALA A 137 -5.04 -21.68 19.42
C ALA A 137 -6.06 -22.74 19.87
N GLY A 138 -7.05 -23.07 19.04
CA GLY A 138 -8.17 -23.95 19.41
C GLY A 138 -8.01 -25.45 19.11
N GLY A 139 -6.86 -25.90 18.59
CA GLY A 139 -6.67 -27.31 18.22
C GLY A 139 -6.23 -28.20 19.37
N ASP A 140 -6.89 -29.35 19.51
CA ASP A 140 -6.45 -30.44 20.38
C ASP A 140 -5.29 -31.19 19.71
N VAL A 141 -4.31 -31.68 20.49
CA VAL A 141 -3.02 -32.24 19.99
C VAL A 141 -3.22 -33.44 19.04
N ILE A 142 -4.38 -34.09 19.12
CA ILE A 142 -4.73 -35.32 18.40
C ILE A 142 -5.06 -35.07 16.91
N ASP A 143 -5.37 -33.83 16.51
CA ASP A 143 -5.82 -33.49 15.15
C ASP A 143 -5.04 -32.33 14.48
N GLY A 144 -3.73 -32.28 14.74
CA GLY A 144 -2.86 -31.21 14.24
C GLY A 144 -2.82 -31.08 12.72
N VAL A 145 -3.11 -32.13 11.96
CA VAL A 145 -3.17 -32.08 10.48
C VAL A 145 -4.40 -31.31 10.00
N GLN A 146 -5.60 -31.58 10.53
CA GLN A 146 -6.80 -30.84 10.13
C GLN A 146 -6.73 -29.38 10.55
N GLN A 147 -6.18 -29.12 11.73
CA GLN A 147 -5.92 -27.77 12.22
C GLN A 147 -4.99 -26.99 11.27
N MET A 148 -3.91 -27.64 10.81
CA MET A 148 -2.98 -27.02 9.86
C MET A 148 -3.63 -26.76 8.50
N VAL A 149 -4.44 -27.69 7.98
CA VAL A 149 -5.20 -27.49 6.74
C VAL A 149 -6.17 -26.30 6.87
N ALA A 150 -6.89 -26.18 7.99
CA ALA A 150 -7.77 -25.06 8.25
C ALA A 150 -7.01 -23.72 8.36
N ALA A 151 -5.87 -23.70 9.06
CA ALA A 151 -5.02 -22.52 9.18
C ALA A 151 -4.47 -22.08 7.83
N MET A 152 -4.01 -23.03 6.99
CA MET A 152 -3.54 -22.75 5.63
C MET A 152 -4.63 -22.13 4.75
N ALA A 153 -5.87 -22.62 4.85
CA ALA A 153 -7.00 -22.02 4.12
C ALA A 153 -7.27 -20.57 4.56
N LYS A 154 -7.16 -20.26 5.86
CA LYS A 154 -7.30 -18.89 6.37
C LYS A 154 -6.15 -17.98 5.93
N ILE A 155 -4.91 -18.48 5.91
CA ILE A 155 -3.75 -17.76 5.39
C ILE A 155 -3.92 -17.45 3.90
N SER A 156 -4.39 -18.41 3.09
CA SER A 156 -4.68 -18.17 1.68
C SER A 156 -5.74 -17.09 1.46
N ASN A 157 -6.74 -16.98 2.35
CA ASN A 157 -7.71 -15.89 2.31
C ASN A 157 -7.05 -14.53 2.64
N LEU A 158 -6.10 -14.51 3.57
CA LEU A 158 -5.34 -13.31 3.94
C LEU A 158 -4.47 -12.83 2.78
N GLU A 159 -3.77 -13.74 2.11
CA GLU A 159 -3.03 -13.43 0.89
C GLU A 159 -3.94 -12.81 -0.17
N GLY A 160 -5.09 -13.44 -0.44
CA GLY A 160 -6.05 -12.94 -1.41
C GLY A 160 -6.55 -11.54 -1.05
N PHE A 161 -6.80 -11.29 0.24
CA PHE A 161 -7.19 -9.97 0.74
C PHE A 161 -6.11 -8.92 0.57
N VAL A 162 -4.86 -9.18 0.99
CA VAL A 162 -3.76 -8.22 0.85
C VAL A 162 -3.45 -7.94 -0.62
N TYR A 163 -3.53 -8.96 -1.48
CA TYR A 163 -3.38 -8.78 -2.93
C TYR A 163 -4.47 -7.86 -3.52
N GLN A 164 -5.73 -8.03 -3.10
CA GLN A 164 -6.83 -7.15 -3.52
C GLN A 164 -6.60 -5.71 -3.06
N VAL A 165 -6.19 -5.50 -1.81
CA VAL A 165 -5.87 -4.16 -1.29
C VAL A 165 -4.72 -3.53 -2.07
N ASN A 166 -3.65 -4.29 -2.35
CA ASN A 166 -2.53 -3.83 -3.17
C ASN A 166 -2.98 -3.35 -4.56
N ASN A 167 -3.88 -4.10 -5.20
CA ASN A 167 -4.42 -3.72 -6.52
C ASN A 167 -5.38 -2.52 -6.44
N LEU A 168 -6.18 -2.40 -5.38
CA LEU A 168 -7.04 -1.23 -5.18
C LEU A 168 -6.21 0.04 -5.01
N LEU A 169 -5.14 -0.03 -4.22
CA LEU A 169 -4.19 1.07 -4.07
C LEU A 169 -3.55 1.40 -5.42
N TYR A 170 -3.04 0.42 -6.16
CA TYR A 170 -2.49 0.61 -7.51
C TYR A 170 -3.44 1.38 -8.45
N LEU A 171 -4.72 0.97 -8.50
CA LEU A 171 -5.72 1.62 -9.36
C LEU A 171 -6.03 3.07 -8.96
N GLN A 172 -5.85 3.44 -7.68
CA GLN A 172 -5.98 4.81 -7.20
C GLN A 172 -4.78 5.70 -7.56
N TYR A 173 -3.61 5.14 -7.85
CA TYR A 173 -2.42 5.91 -8.26
C TYR A 173 -2.36 6.19 -9.76
N ILE A 174 -3.16 5.48 -10.58
CA ILE A 174 -3.13 5.57 -12.05
C ILE A 174 -4.31 6.37 -12.64
N ASN A 175 -5.40 6.55 -11.88
CA ASN A 175 -6.58 7.30 -12.31
C ASN A 175 -6.71 8.62 -11.55
#